data_AF-A0A7K4IDU4-F1
#
_entry.id   AF-A0A7K4IDU4-F1
#
_cell.length_a   1.000
_cell.length_b   1.000
_cell.length_c   1.000
_cell.angle_alpha   90.00
_cell.angle_beta   90.00
_cell.angle_gamma   90.00
#
_symmetry.space_group_name_H-M   'P 1'
#
loop_
_entity.id
_entity.type
_entity.pdbx_description
1 polymer ?
#
loop_
_entity_poly.entity_id
_entity_poly.type
_entity_poly.pdbx_seq_one_letter_code
_entity_poly.pdbx_strand_id
1 'polypeptide(L)'
;MQITTLYVMSTLFAVIISFILSGYLLFKWSRQEARLLSDLPFLFGVTFIMQAINMLIQTLVAAAILPDSLEVLRVRALVIAGTAFPMLTALLIIWLPGQKRHHVKILVALLVYWILVALLAPDSTTVQALLIPILVVMMFGLAATFAVTWRTGRLKEVRSELMLVSLSLIIVSQLSRVSLIAMGLVFVADTINVLATLIATVALINPWYHGSVSAPSPTTSMQEG
;
A
#
# COMPACT_ATOMS: atom_id res chain seq x y z
N MET A 1 -28.17 14.09 3.64
CA MET A 1 -27.35 14.35 4.85
C MET A 1 -26.84 13.06 5.50
N GLN A 2 -27.71 12.08 5.81
CA GLN A 2 -27.29 10.82 6.48
C GLN A 2 -26.21 10.01 5.73
N ILE A 3 -26.27 9.92 4.40
CA ILE A 3 -25.29 9.16 3.58
C ILE A 3 -23.88 9.75 3.71
N THR A 4 -23.76 11.08 3.67
CA THR A 4 -22.48 11.79 3.83
C THR A 4 -21.88 11.53 5.21
N THR A 5 -22.70 11.52 6.26
CA THR A 5 -22.24 11.24 7.64
C THR A 5 -21.71 9.81 7.76
N LEU A 6 -22.42 8.82 7.21
CA LEU A 6 -21.97 7.42 7.25
C LEU A 6 -20.65 7.22 6.50
N TYR A 7 -20.51 7.87 5.33
CA TYR A 7 -19.28 7.88 4.55
C TYR A 7 -18.10 8.48 5.34
N VAL A 8 -18.30 9.64 5.97
CA VAL A 8 -17.23 10.30 6.75
C VAL A 8 -16.82 9.44 7.94
N MET A 9 -17.78 8.83 8.65
CA MET A 9 -17.47 7.98 9.80
C MET A 9 -16.72 6.70 9.41
N SER A 10 -17.13 6.04 8.34
CA SER A 10 -16.47 4.79 7.89
C SER A 10 -15.05 5.04 7.38
N THR A 11 -14.83 6.15 6.67
CA THR A 11 -13.51 6.55 6.17
C THR A 11 -12.59 6.97 7.32
N LEU A 12 -13.08 7.74 8.29
CA LEU A 12 -12.31 8.09 9.51
C LEU A 12 -11.88 6.84 10.29
N PHE A 13 -12.77 5.87 10.45
CA PHE A 13 -12.43 4.61 11.11
C PHE A 13 -11.29 3.88 10.39
N ALA A 14 -11.35 3.82 9.06
CA ALA A 14 -10.30 3.20 8.26
C ALA A 14 -8.97 3.98 8.29
N VAL A 15 -9.02 5.32 8.39
CA VAL A 15 -7.84 6.17 8.62
C VAL A 15 -7.18 5.80 9.95
N ILE A 16 -7.95 5.69 11.04
CA ILE A 16 -7.45 5.33 12.37
C ILE A 16 -6.79 3.96 12.35
N ILE A 17 -7.45 2.94 11.79
CA ILE A 17 -6.88 1.59 11.66
C ILE A 17 -5.57 1.63 10.87
N SER A 18 -5.53 2.38 9.76
CA SER A 18 -4.33 2.48 8.92
C SER A 18 -3.16 3.12 9.67
N PHE A 19 -3.41 4.15 10.49
CA PHE A 19 -2.38 4.73 11.35
C PHE A 19 -1.89 3.75 12.44
N ILE A 20 -2.80 3.03 13.10
CA ILE A 20 -2.44 2.02 14.11
C ILE A 20 -1.58 0.92 13.49
N LEU A 21 -2.00 0.37 12.35
CA LEU A 21 -1.26 -0.66 11.61
C LEU A 21 0.11 -0.14 11.18
N SER A 22 0.18 1.05 10.59
CA SER A 22 1.44 1.66 10.21
C SER A 22 2.38 1.81 11.40
N GLY A 23 1.88 2.35 12.52
CA GLY A 23 2.66 2.51 13.75
C GLY A 23 3.20 1.18 14.26
N TYR A 24 2.38 0.14 14.25
CA TYR A 24 2.80 -1.22 14.61
C TYR A 24 3.90 -1.76 13.69
N LEU A 25 3.76 -1.64 12.37
CA LEU A 25 4.74 -2.15 11.42
C LEU A 25 6.08 -1.40 11.49
N LEU A 26 6.04 -0.07 11.62
CA LEU A 26 7.23 0.75 11.78
C LEU A 26 7.92 0.51 13.14
N PHE A 27 7.15 0.26 14.20
CA PHE A 27 7.70 -0.14 15.49
C PHE A 27 8.35 -1.53 15.43
N LYS A 28 7.72 -2.49 14.75
CA LYS A 28 8.29 -3.83 14.53
C LYS A 28 9.60 -3.74 13.75
N TRP A 29 9.63 -2.93 12.69
CA TRP A 29 10.86 -2.66 11.92
C TRP A 29 11.95 -2.01 12.77
N SER A 30 11.61 -1.01 13.58
CA SER A 30 12.62 -0.30 14.40
C SER A 30 13.25 -1.18 15.48
N ARG A 31 12.60 -2.29 15.85
CA ARG A 31 13.09 -3.31 16.79
C ARG A 31 13.96 -4.40 16.15
N GLN A 32 14.10 -4.45 14.82
CA GLN A 32 14.98 -5.40 14.14
C GLN A 32 16.45 -5.01 14.33
N GLU A 33 17.34 -5.99 14.52
CA GLU A 33 18.79 -5.74 14.69
C GLU A 33 19.43 -5.24 13.40
N ALA A 34 19.13 -5.90 12.27
CA ALA A 34 19.55 -5.49 10.93
C ALA A 34 18.36 -4.83 10.22
N ARG A 35 18.39 -3.49 10.11
CA ARG A 35 17.31 -2.70 9.51
C ARG A 35 17.68 -2.31 8.09
N LEU A 36 16.85 -2.70 7.12
CA LEU A 36 16.96 -2.24 5.74
C LEU A 36 15.71 -1.44 5.38
N LEU A 37 15.87 -0.39 4.57
CA LEU A 37 14.74 0.40 4.05
C LEU A 37 13.91 -0.38 3.02
N SER A 38 14.40 -1.54 2.59
CA SER A 38 13.68 -2.47 1.71
C SER A 38 12.85 -3.51 2.47
N ASP A 39 12.90 -3.51 3.80
CA ASP A 39 12.16 -4.49 4.60
C ASP A 39 10.65 -4.26 4.46
N LEU A 40 9.89 -5.35 4.33
CA LEU A 40 8.45 -5.29 4.12
C LEU A 40 7.71 -4.52 5.22
N PRO A 41 8.01 -4.70 6.53
CA PRO A 41 7.34 -3.92 7.57
C PRO A 41 7.56 -2.41 7.39
N PHE A 42 8.75 -1.98 6.96
CA PHE A 42 9.01 -0.57 6.66
C PHE A 42 8.22 -0.10 5.45
N LEU A 43 8.34 -0.82 4.32
CA LEU A 43 7.66 -0.45 3.07
C LEU A 43 6.14 -0.37 3.25
N PHE A 44 5.53 -1.38 3.90
CA PHE A 44 4.09 -1.36 4.19
C PHE A 44 3.73 -0.30 5.22
N GLY A 45 4.53 -0.11 6.28
CA GLY A 45 4.31 0.97 7.25
C GLY A 45 4.22 2.34 6.58
N VAL A 46 5.23 2.71 5.79
CA VAL A 46 5.23 3.98 5.04
C VAL A 46 4.06 4.06 4.04
N THR A 47 3.71 2.94 3.40
CA THR A 47 2.57 2.89 2.49
C THR A 47 1.26 3.18 3.22
N PHE A 48 1.03 2.56 4.39
CA PHE A 48 -0.20 2.74 5.17
C PHE A 48 -0.31 4.13 5.79
N ILE A 49 0.79 4.72 6.28
CA ILE A 49 0.72 6.09 6.81
C ILE A 49 0.37 7.11 5.71
N MET A 50 1.00 6.99 4.53
CA MET A 50 0.73 7.89 3.41
C MET A 50 -0.69 7.69 2.86
N GLN A 51 -1.15 6.45 2.80
CA GLN A 51 -2.52 6.13 2.44
C GLN A 51 -3.53 6.70 3.46
N ALA A 52 -3.24 6.60 4.77
CA ALA A 52 -4.09 7.16 5.82
C ALA A 52 -4.20 8.68 5.70
N ILE A 53 -3.08 9.37 5.44
CA ILE A 53 -3.07 10.82 5.21
C ILE A 53 -3.89 11.18 3.97
N ASN A 54 -3.71 10.48 2.84
CA ASN A 54 -4.49 10.72 1.63
C ASN A 54 -6.00 10.51 1.87
N MET A 55 -6.38 9.44 2.57
CA MET A 55 -7.76 9.17 2.94
C MET A 55 -8.33 10.23 3.87
N LEU A 56 -7.54 10.72 4.83
CA LEU A 56 -7.94 11.81 5.71
C LEU A 56 -8.23 13.09 4.91
N ILE A 57 -7.33 13.48 4.00
CA ILE A 57 -7.56 14.66 3.14
C ILE A 57 -8.83 14.48 2.29
N GLN A 58 -9.02 13.30 1.70
CA GLN A 58 -10.24 13.00 0.94
C GLN A 58 -11.51 13.12 1.81
N THR A 59 -11.44 12.63 3.05
CA THR A 59 -12.55 12.68 4.00
C THR A 59 -12.88 14.11 4.40
N LEU A 60 -11.86 14.96 4.62
CA LEU A 60 -12.03 16.38 4.92
C LEU A 60 -12.68 17.14 3.75
N VAL A 61 -12.33 16.81 2.50
CA VAL A 61 -13.00 17.38 1.32
C VAL A 61 -14.47 16.94 1.26
N ALA A 62 -14.75 15.66 1.46
CA ALA A 62 -16.11 15.13 1.45
C ALA A 62 -16.98 15.66 2.59
N ALA A 63 -16.38 15.99 3.73
CA ALA A 63 -17.04 16.66 4.86
C ALA A 63 -17.24 18.16 4.63
N ALA A 64 -16.85 18.70 3.46
CA ALA A 64 -16.84 20.13 3.14
C ALA A 64 -15.99 20.99 4.10
N ILE A 65 -15.00 20.38 4.78
CA ILE A 65 -14.03 21.07 5.64
C ILE A 65 -12.89 21.65 4.79
N LEU A 66 -12.45 20.90 3.77
CA LEU A 66 -11.51 21.37 2.76
C LEU A 66 -12.23 21.61 1.43
N PRO A 67 -11.81 22.63 0.65
CA PRO A 67 -12.39 22.86 -0.67
C PRO A 67 -11.95 21.79 -1.67
N ASP A 68 -12.87 21.35 -2.53
CA ASP A 68 -12.54 20.52 -3.69
C ASP A 68 -11.87 21.39 -4.77
N SER A 69 -10.56 21.56 -4.64
CA SER A 69 -9.75 22.49 -5.43
C SER A 69 -8.52 21.80 -5.98
N LEU A 70 -7.96 22.36 -7.06
CA LEU A 70 -6.74 21.86 -7.68
C LEU A 70 -5.60 21.79 -6.66
N GLU A 71 -5.43 22.81 -5.80
CA GLU A 71 -4.34 22.83 -4.81
C GLU A 71 -4.42 21.67 -3.81
N VAL A 72 -5.63 21.37 -3.32
CA VAL A 72 -5.83 20.19 -2.45
C VAL A 72 -5.51 18.90 -3.20
N LEU A 73 -5.88 18.79 -4.47
CA LEU A 73 -5.52 17.65 -5.30
C LEU A 73 -4.01 17.52 -5.53
N ARG A 74 -3.28 18.64 -5.71
CA ARG A 74 -1.81 18.64 -5.84
C ARG A 74 -1.14 18.13 -4.57
N VAL A 75 -1.59 18.60 -3.40
CA VAL A 75 -1.11 18.10 -2.10
C VAL A 75 -1.38 16.60 -1.98
N ARG A 76 -2.58 16.14 -2.33
CA ARG A 76 -2.91 14.71 -2.34
C ARG A 76 -2.02 13.91 -3.28
N ALA A 77 -1.75 14.41 -4.49
CA ALA A 77 -0.89 13.75 -5.45
C ALA A 77 0.53 13.53 -4.88
N LEU A 78 1.07 14.52 -4.15
CA LEU A 78 2.37 14.39 -3.47
C LEU A 78 2.32 13.36 -2.32
N VAL A 79 1.24 13.34 -1.54
CA VAL A 79 1.05 12.32 -0.49
C VAL A 79 0.97 10.92 -1.10
N ILE A 80 0.24 10.75 -2.20
CA ILE A 80 0.11 9.46 -2.89
C ILE A 80 1.46 8.97 -3.44
N ALA A 81 2.39 9.86 -3.79
CA ALA A 81 3.76 9.46 -4.11
C ALA A 81 4.39 8.67 -2.94
N GLY A 82 4.17 9.10 -1.70
CA GLY A 82 4.62 8.37 -0.52
C GLY A 82 4.10 6.92 -0.42
N THR A 83 2.96 6.61 -1.06
CA THR A 83 2.42 5.25 -1.18
C THR A 83 3.01 4.52 -2.40
N ALA A 84 3.07 5.20 -3.55
CA ALA A 84 3.52 4.64 -4.81
C ALA A 84 5.00 4.21 -4.81
N PHE A 85 5.88 5.02 -4.21
CA PHE A 85 7.33 4.81 -4.27
C PHE A 85 7.81 3.59 -3.49
N PRO A 86 7.36 3.34 -2.24
CA PRO A 86 7.64 2.09 -1.54
C PRO A 86 7.15 0.86 -2.31
N MET A 87 5.96 0.92 -2.90
CA MET A 87 5.42 -0.17 -3.71
C MET A 87 6.27 -0.43 -4.95
N LEU A 88 6.65 0.60 -5.70
CA LEU A 88 7.53 0.45 -6.85
C LEU A 88 8.90 -0.10 -6.46
N THR A 89 9.45 0.34 -5.33
CA THR A 89 10.71 -0.18 -4.79
C THR A 89 10.60 -1.68 -4.53
N ALA A 90 9.52 -2.14 -3.88
CA ALA A 90 9.25 -3.56 -3.68
C ALA A 90 9.18 -4.33 -5.01
N LEU A 91 8.45 -3.78 -6.00
CA LEU A 91 8.32 -4.40 -7.32
C LEU A 91 9.67 -4.55 -8.03
N LEU A 92 10.49 -3.50 -8.03
CA LEU A 92 11.81 -3.52 -8.68
C LEU A 92 12.76 -4.52 -8.01
N ILE A 93 12.75 -4.61 -6.68
CA ILE A 93 13.58 -5.56 -5.93
C ILE A 93 13.17 -7.01 -6.24
N ILE A 94 11.86 -7.28 -6.31
CA ILE A 94 11.34 -8.64 -6.49
C ILE A 94 11.44 -9.09 -7.95
N TRP A 95 10.99 -8.26 -8.90
CA TRP A 95 10.90 -8.64 -10.31
C TRP A 95 12.19 -8.40 -11.09
N LEU A 96 13.06 -7.49 -10.61
CA LEU A 96 14.27 -7.11 -11.32
C LEU A 96 15.54 -7.19 -10.45
N PRO A 97 15.80 -8.31 -9.73
CA PRO A 97 16.90 -8.40 -8.77
C PRO A 97 18.29 -8.22 -9.39
N GLY A 98 18.46 -8.55 -10.68
CA GLY A 98 19.72 -8.45 -11.39
C GLY A 98 20.11 -7.04 -11.84
N GLN A 99 19.19 -6.06 -11.85
CA GLN A 99 19.44 -4.73 -12.40
C GLN A 99 19.42 -3.62 -11.35
N LYS A 100 20.04 -3.86 -10.17
CA LYS A 100 20.04 -2.92 -9.04
C LYS A 100 20.49 -1.50 -9.41
N ARG A 101 21.42 -1.35 -10.36
CA ARG A 101 21.90 -0.03 -10.85
C ARG A 101 20.79 0.78 -11.55
N HIS A 102 19.82 0.13 -12.15
CA HIS A 102 18.71 0.79 -12.83
C HIS A 102 17.55 1.13 -11.88
N HIS A 103 17.45 0.47 -10.72
CA HIS A 103 16.37 0.73 -9.76
C HIS A 103 16.33 2.20 -9.35
N VAL A 104 17.47 2.75 -8.93
CA VAL A 104 17.58 4.16 -8.52
C VAL A 104 17.22 5.10 -9.68
N LYS A 105 17.66 4.79 -10.91
CA LYS A 105 17.35 5.61 -12.08
C LYS A 105 15.85 5.63 -12.37
N ILE A 106 15.19 4.48 -12.32
CA ILE A 106 13.74 4.35 -12.53
C ILE A 106 12.98 5.11 -11.44
N LEU A 107 13.36 4.94 -10.17
CA LEU A 107 12.75 5.65 -9.06
C LEU A 107 12.92 7.17 -9.21
N VAL A 108 14.13 7.66 -9.47
CA VAL A 108 14.36 9.11 -9.65
C VAL A 108 13.59 9.65 -10.85
N ALA A 109 13.60 8.96 -11.99
CA ALA A 109 12.88 9.38 -13.19
C ALA A 109 11.37 9.48 -12.92
N LEU A 110 10.79 8.47 -12.25
CA LEU A 110 9.38 8.50 -11.90
C LEU A 110 9.07 9.59 -10.87
N LEU A 111 9.97 9.85 -9.91
CA LEU A 111 9.76 10.86 -8.88
C LEU A 111 9.73 12.26 -9.47
N VAL A 112 10.70 12.54 -10.36
CA VAL A 112 10.73 13.80 -11.11
C VAL A 112 9.48 13.96 -11.94
N TYR A 113 9.09 12.93 -12.72
CA TYR A 113 7.85 12.95 -13.48
C TYR A 113 6.64 13.24 -12.58
N TRP A 114 6.52 12.55 -11.45
CA TRP A 114 5.40 12.69 -10.53
C TRP A 114 5.29 14.10 -9.96
N ILE A 115 6.41 14.67 -9.50
CA ILE A 115 6.46 16.03 -8.95
C ILE A 115 6.11 17.04 -10.04
N LEU A 116 6.65 16.89 -11.26
CA LEU A 116 6.33 17.78 -12.38
C LEU A 116 4.83 17.75 -12.71
N VAL A 117 4.22 16.56 -12.79
CA VAL A 117 2.78 16.43 -13.03
C VAL A 117 1.98 17.05 -11.88
N ALA A 118 2.34 16.75 -10.63
CA ALA A 118 1.62 17.27 -9.47
C ALA A 118 1.68 18.80 -9.38
N LEU A 119 2.80 19.43 -9.73
CA LEU A 119 2.97 20.89 -9.58
C LEU A 119 2.57 21.69 -10.82
N LEU A 120 2.80 21.15 -12.03
CA LEU A 120 2.69 21.91 -13.28
C LEU A 120 1.42 21.61 -14.08
N ALA A 121 0.64 20.58 -13.72
CA ALA A 121 -0.62 20.31 -14.42
C ALA A 121 -1.59 21.49 -14.29
N PRO A 122 -2.27 21.88 -15.38
CA PRO A 122 -3.14 23.06 -15.40
C PRO A 122 -4.48 22.83 -14.71
N ASP A 123 -4.94 21.58 -14.61
CA ASP A 123 -6.25 21.23 -14.10
C ASP A 123 -6.27 19.82 -13.46
N SER A 124 -7.33 19.53 -12.72
CA SER A 124 -7.50 18.28 -11.97
C SER A 124 -7.60 17.05 -12.85
N THR A 125 -8.20 17.18 -14.04
CA THR A 125 -8.37 16.08 -14.99
C THR A 125 -7.02 15.68 -15.56
N THR A 126 -6.16 16.64 -15.89
CA THR A 126 -4.79 16.37 -16.36
C THR A 126 -3.95 15.64 -15.30
N VAL A 127 -4.01 16.06 -14.03
CA VAL A 127 -3.32 15.35 -12.93
C VAL A 127 -3.77 13.89 -12.86
N GLN A 128 -5.09 13.66 -12.86
CA GLN A 128 -5.67 12.33 -12.75
C GLN A 128 -5.34 11.45 -13.95
N ALA A 129 -5.47 11.96 -15.16
CA ALA A 129 -5.19 11.23 -16.40
C ALA A 129 -3.73 10.75 -16.49
N LEU A 130 -2.79 11.54 -15.96
CA LEU A 130 -1.36 11.23 -16.01
C LEU A 130 -0.87 10.34 -14.86
N LEU A 131 -1.48 10.42 -13.67
CA LEU A 131 -1.03 9.65 -12.50
C LEU A 131 -1.80 8.35 -12.28
N ILE A 132 -3.10 8.28 -12.61
CA ILE A 132 -3.92 7.08 -12.39
C ILE A 132 -3.37 5.86 -13.13
N PRO A 133 -2.96 5.92 -14.42
CA PRO A 133 -2.42 4.74 -15.11
C PRO A 133 -1.21 4.13 -14.41
N ILE A 134 -0.34 4.97 -13.85
CA ILE A 134 0.86 4.54 -13.12
C ILE A 134 0.45 3.79 -11.84
N LEU A 135 -0.49 4.35 -11.08
CA LEU A 135 -1.05 3.69 -9.90
C LEU A 135 -1.69 2.34 -10.25
N VAL A 136 -2.45 2.26 -11.34
CA VAL A 136 -3.07 1.03 -11.82
C VAL A 136 -2.01 -0.04 -12.13
N VAL A 137 -0.97 0.32 -12.88
CA VAL A 137 0.14 -0.61 -13.19
C VAL A 137 0.81 -1.10 -11.90
N MET A 138 1.06 -0.22 -10.92
CA MET A 138 1.67 -0.62 -9.65
C MET A 138 0.75 -1.53 -8.83
N MET A 139 -0.55 -1.26 -8.78
CA MET A 139 -1.52 -2.14 -8.09
C MET A 139 -1.53 -3.54 -8.71
N PHE A 140 -1.60 -3.64 -10.04
CA PHE A 140 -1.55 -4.94 -10.71
C PHE A 140 -0.21 -5.64 -10.54
N GLY A 141 0.90 -4.91 -10.60
CA GLY A 141 2.22 -5.46 -10.32
C GLY A 141 2.32 -6.04 -8.91
N LEU A 142 1.76 -5.35 -7.91
CA LEU A 142 1.76 -5.82 -6.53
C LEU A 142 0.84 -7.03 -6.33
N ALA A 143 -0.34 -7.04 -6.94
CA ALA A 143 -1.22 -8.19 -6.94
C ALA A 143 -0.56 -9.42 -7.60
N ALA A 144 0.10 -9.23 -8.75
CA ALA A 144 0.86 -10.28 -9.41
C ALA A 144 2.01 -10.81 -8.53
N THR A 145 2.70 -9.91 -7.83
CA THR A 145 3.75 -10.25 -6.87
C THR A 145 3.20 -11.20 -5.80
N PHE A 146 2.09 -10.83 -5.16
CA PHE A 146 1.49 -11.66 -4.11
C PHE A 146 0.92 -12.98 -4.63
N ALA A 147 0.41 -13.01 -5.87
CA ALA A 147 0.00 -14.26 -6.51
C ALA A 147 1.17 -15.22 -6.71
N VAL A 148 2.32 -14.71 -7.19
CA VAL A 148 3.54 -15.52 -7.36
C VAL A 148 4.10 -15.96 -6.01
N THR A 149 4.17 -15.07 -5.01
CA THR A 149 4.73 -15.41 -3.69
C THR A 149 3.85 -16.40 -2.95
N TRP A 150 2.53 -16.33 -3.11
CA TRP A 150 1.59 -17.32 -2.61
C TRP A 150 1.83 -18.68 -3.27
N ARG A 151 1.88 -18.73 -4.61
CA ARG A 151 2.12 -19.99 -5.34
C ARG A 151 3.48 -20.62 -5.00
N THR A 152 4.48 -19.82 -4.70
CA THR A 152 5.87 -20.28 -4.44
C THR A 152 6.20 -20.45 -2.97
N GLY A 153 5.34 -19.99 -2.04
CA GLY A 153 5.60 -20.06 -0.59
C GLY A 153 6.80 -19.23 -0.12
N ARG A 154 7.25 -18.23 -0.90
CA ARG A 154 8.49 -17.47 -0.63
C ARG A 154 8.37 -16.43 0.48
N LEU A 155 7.17 -15.92 0.76
CA LEU A 155 6.92 -14.93 1.82
C LEU A 155 6.26 -15.60 3.02
N LYS A 156 7.09 -16.08 3.96
CA LYS A 156 6.59 -16.71 5.21
C LYS A 156 6.15 -15.69 6.27
N GLU A 157 6.62 -14.46 6.17
CA GLU A 157 6.36 -13.38 7.12
C GLU A 157 4.99 -12.70 6.93
N VAL A 158 4.35 -12.93 5.78
CA VAL A 158 3.08 -12.30 5.41
C VAL A 158 2.18 -13.35 4.79
N ARG A 159 0.90 -13.39 5.19
CA ARG A 159 -0.10 -14.29 4.57
C ARG A 159 -0.41 -13.81 3.16
N SER A 160 0.38 -14.28 2.20
CA SER A 160 0.32 -13.85 0.81
C SER A 160 -1.05 -14.08 0.19
N GLU A 161 -1.78 -15.13 0.61
CA GLU A 161 -3.14 -15.40 0.17
C GLU A 161 -4.13 -14.30 0.58
N LEU A 162 -4.05 -13.83 1.83
CA LEU A 162 -4.91 -12.76 2.34
C LEU A 162 -4.55 -11.42 1.71
N MET A 163 -3.25 -11.16 1.49
CA MET A 163 -2.80 -9.97 0.77
C MET A 163 -3.32 -9.93 -0.67
N LEU A 164 -3.29 -11.06 -1.38
CA LEU A 164 -3.84 -11.15 -2.74
C LEU A 164 -5.35 -10.85 -2.75
N VAL A 165 -6.11 -11.43 -1.82
CA VAL A 165 -7.55 -11.18 -1.70
C VAL A 165 -7.80 -9.70 -1.40
N SER A 166 -7.07 -9.11 -0.46
CA SER A 166 -7.17 -7.69 -0.13
C SER A 166 -6.88 -6.80 -1.35
N LEU A 167 -5.76 -7.03 -2.05
CA LEU A 167 -5.40 -6.23 -3.22
C LEU A 167 -6.43 -6.37 -4.35
N SER A 168 -6.99 -7.57 -4.52
CA SER A 168 -8.06 -7.80 -5.51
C SER A 168 -9.31 -6.98 -5.15
N LEU A 169 -9.71 -6.95 -3.88
CA LEU A 169 -10.82 -6.12 -3.40
C LEU A 169 -10.53 -4.61 -3.55
N ILE A 170 -9.29 -4.17 -3.31
CA ILE A 170 -8.88 -2.78 -3.54
C ILE A 170 -9.03 -2.43 -5.02
N ILE A 171 -8.53 -3.29 -5.93
CA ILE A 171 -8.65 -3.07 -7.38
C ILE A 171 -10.13 -2.98 -7.78
N VAL A 172 -10.97 -3.92 -7.32
CA VAL A 172 -12.42 -3.90 -7.58
C VAL A 172 -13.06 -2.62 -7.03
N SER A 173 -12.71 -2.20 -5.82
CA SER A 173 -13.17 -0.94 -5.23
C SER A 173 -12.81 0.27 -6.11
N GLN A 174 -11.55 0.39 -6.54
CA GLN A 174 -11.11 1.53 -7.35
C GLN A 174 -11.76 1.54 -8.75
N LEU A 175 -11.84 0.39 -9.42
CA LEU A 175 -12.44 0.30 -10.74
C LEU A 175 -13.96 0.54 -10.71
N SER A 176 -14.64 -0.02 -9.70
CA SER A 176 -16.09 0.17 -9.54
C SER A 176 -16.45 1.58 -9.08
N ARG A 177 -15.54 2.30 -8.41
CA ARG A 177 -15.79 3.67 -7.90
C ARG A 177 -16.28 4.61 -9.00
N VAL A 178 -15.70 4.54 -10.20
CA VAL A 178 -16.12 5.40 -11.33
C VAL A 178 -17.60 5.20 -11.66
N SER A 179 -18.03 3.94 -11.80
CA SER A 179 -19.44 3.60 -12.08
C SER A 179 -20.35 3.90 -10.89
N LEU A 180 -19.89 3.66 -9.66
CA LEU A 180 -20.67 3.87 -8.44
C LEU A 180 -20.89 5.36 -8.13
N ILE A 181 -19.96 6.24 -8.52
CA ILE A 181 -20.17 7.70 -8.44
C ILE A 181 -21.37 8.12 -9.28
N ALA A 182 -21.48 7.64 -10.52
CA ALA A 182 -22.61 7.95 -11.40
C ALA A 182 -23.97 7.49 -10.83
N MET A 183 -23.96 6.48 -9.96
CA MET A 183 -25.14 5.93 -9.31
C MET A 183 -25.41 6.50 -7.91
N GLY A 184 -24.54 7.38 -7.39
CA GLY A 184 -24.63 7.87 -6.01
C GLY A 184 -24.31 6.82 -4.93
N LEU A 185 -23.68 5.70 -5.31
CA LEU A 185 -23.37 4.55 -4.45
C LEU A 185 -21.89 4.48 -4.03
N VAL A 186 -21.22 5.63 -3.93
CA VAL A 186 -19.77 5.72 -3.63
C VAL A 186 -19.39 4.95 -2.36
N PHE A 187 -20.26 5.00 -1.35
CA PHE A 187 -20.06 4.32 -0.05
C PHE A 187 -19.82 2.80 -0.19
N VAL A 188 -20.31 2.17 -1.26
CA VAL A 188 -20.10 0.74 -1.52
C VAL A 188 -18.62 0.48 -1.85
N ALA A 189 -18.03 1.28 -2.74
CA ALA A 189 -16.60 1.18 -3.06
C ALA A 189 -15.76 1.40 -1.80
N ASP A 190 -16.12 2.36 -0.96
CA ASP A 190 -15.39 2.64 0.28
C ASP A 190 -15.50 1.48 1.27
N THR A 191 -16.68 0.91 1.42
CA THR A 191 -16.90 -0.26 2.29
C THR A 191 -16.04 -1.43 1.86
N ILE A 192 -15.97 -1.71 0.54
CA ILE A 192 -15.07 -2.74 -0.01
C ILE A 192 -13.61 -2.40 0.32
N ASN A 193 -13.20 -1.14 0.18
CA ASN A 193 -11.84 -0.71 0.50
C ASN A 193 -11.51 -0.86 1.99
N VAL A 194 -12.44 -0.55 2.89
CA VAL A 194 -12.27 -0.76 4.34
C VAL A 194 -12.11 -2.25 4.65
N LEU A 195 -12.99 -3.11 4.11
CA LEU A 195 -12.88 -4.56 4.28
C LEU A 195 -11.55 -5.10 3.76
N ALA A 196 -11.13 -4.63 2.58
CA ALA A 196 -9.84 -4.98 2.02
C ALA A 196 -8.68 -4.57 2.93
N THR A 197 -8.73 -3.36 3.49
CA THR A 197 -7.72 -2.85 4.42
C THR A 197 -7.66 -3.68 5.71
N LEU A 198 -8.80 -4.09 6.24
CA LEU A 198 -8.88 -5.02 7.38
C LEU A 198 -8.25 -6.38 7.07
N ILE A 199 -8.53 -6.94 5.88
CA ILE A 199 -7.92 -8.21 5.45
C ILE A 199 -6.40 -8.06 5.30
N ALA A 200 -5.92 -6.97 4.70
CA ALA A 200 -4.48 -6.68 4.61
C ALA A 200 -3.83 -6.56 6.00
N THR A 201 -4.52 -5.91 6.93
CA THR A 201 -4.09 -5.77 8.33
C THR A 201 -3.88 -7.16 8.95
N VAL A 202 -4.88 -8.04 8.85
CA VAL A 202 -4.79 -9.41 9.35
C VAL A 202 -3.66 -10.19 8.66
N ALA A 203 -3.49 -10.00 7.35
CA ALA A 203 -2.45 -10.65 6.58
C ALA A 203 -1.02 -10.31 7.03
N LEU A 204 -0.82 -9.08 7.50
CA LEU A 204 0.48 -8.55 7.93
C LEU A 204 0.77 -8.80 9.41
N ILE A 205 -0.26 -8.81 10.27
CA ILE A 205 -0.09 -9.03 11.72
C ILE A 205 0.04 -10.52 12.07
N ASN A 206 -0.61 -11.40 11.31
CA ASN A 206 -0.67 -12.84 11.61
C ASN A 206 0.20 -13.66 10.64
N PRO A 207 1.54 -13.69 10.79
CA PRO A 207 2.41 -14.49 9.95
C PRO A 207 2.13 -15.99 10.09
N TRP A 208 2.36 -16.75 9.02
CA TRP A 208 2.08 -18.19 8.97
C TRP A 208 3.02 -19.03 9.85
N TYR A 209 4.13 -18.47 10.34
CA TYR A 209 5.22 -19.24 10.92
C TYR A 209 5.39 -18.99 12.43
N HIS A 210 4.86 -19.90 13.23
CA HIS A 210 5.32 -20.16 14.60
C HIS A 210 6.20 -21.42 14.58
N GLY A 211 7.52 -21.24 14.58
CA GLY A 211 8.47 -22.30 14.96
C GLY A 211 8.86 -23.31 13.89
N SER A 212 10.15 -23.31 13.54
CA SER A 212 11.03 -24.48 13.33
C SER A 212 12.28 -24.04 12.56
N VAL A 213 13.06 -23.10 13.12
CA VAL A 213 14.50 -23.23 12.97
C VAL A 213 14.88 -24.25 14.02
N SER A 214 14.75 -25.53 13.68
CA SER A 214 15.45 -26.56 14.42
C SER A 214 16.91 -26.16 14.37
N ALA A 215 17.45 -25.69 15.50
CA ALA A 215 18.88 -25.49 15.63
C ALA A 215 19.55 -26.76 15.10
N PRO A 216 20.61 -26.67 14.27
CA PRO A 216 21.33 -27.86 13.86
C PRO A 216 21.66 -28.62 15.14
N SER A 217 21.04 -29.79 15.29
CA SER A 217 21.35 -30.71 16.36
C SER A 217 22.87 -30.82 16.36
N PRO A 218 23.56 -30.53 17.49
CA PRO A 218 25.00 -30.63 17.54
C PRO A 218 25.35 -32.05 17.12
N THR A 219 25.78 -32.20 15.87
CA THR A 219 26.25 -33.45 15.34
C THR A 219 27.40 -33.80 16.23
N THR A 220 27.14 -34.84 17.01
CA THR A 220 28.03 -35.68 17.79
C THR A 220 29.29 -35.96 16.97
N SER A 221 30.21 -35.00 16.96
CA SER A 221 31.52 -35.20 16.33
C SER A 221 32.38 -35.92 17.36
N MET A 222 32.51 -37.23 17.11
CA MET A 222 33.70 -38.03 17.37
C MET A 222 33.97 -38.42 18.82
N GLN A 223 33.20 -39.42 19.28
CA GLN A 223 33.83 -40.60 19.87
C GLN A 223 34.16 -41.57 18.73
N GLU A 224 35.34 -41.48 18.17
CA GLU A 224 35.96 -42.59 17.44
C GLU A 224 37.45 -42.64 17.81
N GLY A 225 37.85 -43.75 18.43
CA GLY A 225 39.20 -44.33 18.38
C GLY A 225 40.27 -43.70 19.25
#